data_AF-A0A835IP42-F1
#
_entry.id   AF-A0A835IP42-F1
#
_cell.length_a   1.000
_cell.length_b   1.000
_cell.length_c   1.000
_cell.angle_alpha   90.00
_cell.angle_beta   90.00
_cell.angle_gamma   90.00
#
_symmetry.space_group_name_H-M   'P 1'
#
loop_
_entity.id
_entity.type
_entity.pdbx_description
1 polymer ?
#
loop_
_entity_poly.entity_id
_entity_poly.type
_entity_poly.pdbx_seq_one_letter_code
_entity_poly.pdbx_strand_id
1 'polypeptide(L)'
;MPAIQRLYEACRVSFSGNGPLSDESLDKVRTVLGTKRNGFRLKNTSDLEVACFRYHGQASTITGRIGARPAKLVKNEEMLAPCGTTVLYPTSGGNIHYFKAITPCALFDILSPPYSSEDGRHCSYFRESPRKDLPSIDDSSGVDASEVAWLEEFQPPDNFVVRRGLYKGPIIRV
;
A
#
# COMPACT_ATOMS: atom_id res chain seq x y z
N MET A 1 -25.48 -13.99 -5.41
CA MET A 1 -24.37 -13.24 -6.03
C MET A 1 -23.03 -13.63 -5.41
N PRO A 2 -21.99 -14.01 -6.18
CA PRO A 2 -20.66 -14.31 -5.65
C PRO A 2 -20.06 -13.15 -4.86
N ALA A 3 -19.28 -13.43 -3.82
CA ALA A 3 -18.71 -12.40 -2.96
C ALA A 3 -17.76 -11.44 -3.72
N ILE A 4 -17.06 -11.93 -4.74
CA ILE A 4 -16.22 -11.10 -5.62
C ILE A 4 -17.06 -10.16 -6.49
N GLN A 5 -18.21 -10.59 -6.99
CA GLN A 5 -19.12 -9.75 -7.77
C GLN A 5 -19.67 -8.60 -6.92
N ARG A 6 -20.10 -8.89 -5.67
CA ARG A 6 -20.56 -7.85 -4.74
C ARG A 6 -19.48 -6.80 -4.46
N LEU A 7 -18.23 -7.26 -4.34
CA LEU A 7 -17.11 -6.37 -4.11
C LEU A 7 -16.82 -5.49 -5.32
N TYR A 8 -16.84 -6.07 -6.53
CA TYR A 8 -16.72 -5.30 -7.76
C TYR A 8 -17.78 -4.21 -7.85
N GLU A 9 -19.05 -4.54 -7.63
CA GLU A 9 -20.15 -3.57 -7.68
C GLU A 9 -20.01 -2.47 -6.61
N ALA A 10 -19.63 -2.84 -5.39
CA ALA A 10 -19.34 -1.87 -4.33
C ALA A 10 -18.20 -0.92 -4.73
N CYS A 11 -17.08 -1.44 -5.22
CA CYS A 11 -15.96 -0.63 -5.69
C CYS A 11 -16.35 0.26 -6.87
N ARG A 12 -17.09 -0.27 -7.85
CA ARG A 12 -17.54 0.49 -9.02
C ARG A 12 -18.41 1.68 -8.62
N VAL A 13 -19.33 1.49 -7.69
CA VAL A 13 -20.18 2.58 -7.19
C VAL A 13 -19.35 3.57 -6.36
N SER A 14 -18.56 3.06 -5.42
CA SER A 14 -17.78 3.89 -4.49
C SER A 14 -16.66 4.71 -5.14
N PHE A 15 -16.10 4.25 -6.26
CA PHE A 15 -14.90 4.85 -6.88
C PHE A 15 -15.14 5.46 -8.27
N SER A 16 -16.40 5.61 -8.70
CA SER A 16 -16.74 6.18 -10.02
C SER A 16 -16.80 7.72 -10.07
N GLY A 17 -16.75 8.38 -8.91
CA GLY A 17 -16.83 9.85 -8.84
C GLY A 17 -15.49 10.54 -9.15
N ASN A 18 -15.56 11.73 -9.76
CA ASN A 18 -14.40 12.58 -10.06
C ASN A 18 -13.95 13.45 -8.87
N GLY A 19 -14.18 12.98 -7.63
CA GLY A 19 -13.98 13.76 -6.40
C GLY A 19 -13.22 12.98 -5.33
N PRO A 20 -12.97 13.60 -4.17
CA PRO A 20 -12.40 12.89 -3.03
C PRO A 20 -13.30 11.72 -2.62
N LEU A 21 -12.68 10.60 -2.26
CA LEU A 21 -13.41 9.43 -1.76
C LEU A 21 -14.06 9.77 -0.42
N SER A 22 -15.37 9.55 -0.30
CA SER A 22 -16.08 9.73 0.96
C SER A 22 -15.90 8.53 1.90
N ASP A 23 -15.94 8.78 3.20
CA ASP A 23 -15.85 7.72 4.21
C ASP A 23 -17.00 6.72 4.09
N GLU A 24 -18.20 7.16 3.72
CA GLU A 24 -19.34 6.29 3.44
C GLU A 24 -19.05 5.32 2.28
N SER A 25 -18.39 5.81 1.22
CA SER A 25 -18.02 4.99 0.07
C SER A 25 -16.96 3.95 0.43
N LEU A 26 -16.01 4.32 1.29
CA LEU A 26 -15.00 3.41 1.83
C LEU A 26 -15.62 2.36 2.77
N ASP A 27 -16.56 2.75 3.61
CA ASP A 27 -17.19 1.86 4.59
C ASP A 27 -18.04 0.77 3.92
N LYS A 28 -18.71 1.10 2.81
CA LYS A 28 -19.39 0.11 1.94
C LYS A 28 -18.42 -0.97 1.45
N VAL A 29 -17.23 -0.58 0.99
CA VAL A 29 -16.22 -1.51 0.50
C VAL A 29 -15.62 -2.33 1.65
N ARG A 30 -15.31 -1.70 2.78
CA ARG A 30 -14.81 -2.36 4.00
C ARG A 30 -15.78 -3.41 4.51
N THR A 31 -17.07 -3.10 4.56
CA THR A 31 -18.11 -4.04 4.98
C THR A 31 -18.13 -5.28 4.07
N VAL A 32 -18.03 -5.09 2.76
CA VAL A 32 -17.99 -6.22 1.81
C VAL A 32 -16.69 -7.02 1.92
N LEU A 33 -15.56 -6.41 2.30
CA LEU A 33 -14.30 -7.11 2.58
C LEU A 33 -14.34 -7.88 3.90
N GLY A 34 -14.81 -7.27 4.99
CA GLY A 34 -14.86 -7.86 6.33
C GLY A 34 -15.79 -9.08 6.44
N THR A 35 -16.81 -9.17 5.59
CA THR A 35 -17.69 -10.36 5.50
C THR A 35 -17.03 -11.58 4.85
N LYS A 36 -15.79 -11.46 4.34
CA LYS A 36 -15.12 -12.54 3.60
C LYS A 36 -14.21 -13.36 4.50
N ARG A 37 -14.80 -14.35 5.17
CA ARG A 37 -14.03 -15.31 5.97
C ARG A 37 -13.40 -16.44 5.14
N ASN A 38 -13.87 -16.73 3.91
CA ASN A 38 -13.47 -17.95 3.15
C ASN A 38 -13.51 -17.84 1.59
N GLY A 39 -13.74 -16.65 1.00
CA GLY A 39 -14.16 -16.54 -0.40
C GLY A 39 -13.05 -16.46 -1.47
N PHE A 40 -11.81 -16.15 -1.08
CA PHE A 40 -10.70 -15.94 -2.00
C PHE A 40 -9.58 -16.93 -1.70
N ARG A 41 -9.77 -18.18 -2.11
CA ARG A 41 -8.70 -19.17 -2.02
C ARG A 41 -7.72 -18.93 -3.15
N LEU A 42 -6.71 -18.11 -2.92
CA LEU A 42 -5.53 -18.09 -3.77
C LEU A 42 -4.82 -19.44 -3.60
N LYS A 43 -4.70 -20.21 -4.69
CA LYS A 43 -3.88 -21.42 -4.71
C LYS A 43 -2.46 -20.98 -5.05
N ASN A 44 -1.51 -21.24 -4.14
CA ASN A 44 -0.11 -20.82 -4.12
C ASN A 44 0.12 -19.43 -3.52
N THR A 45 0.50 -19.41 -2.24
CA THR A 45 0.96 -18.23 -1.51
C THR A 45 2.40 -18.47 -1.08
N SER A 46 3.34 -18.31 -2.00
CA SER A 46 4.76 -18.23 -1.66
C SER A 46 5.18 -16.77 -1.74
N ASP A 47 5.80 -16.29 -0.66
CA ASP A 47 6.56 -15.05 -0.48
C ASP A 47 5.92 -13.82 -1.12
N LEU A 48 5.06 -13.16 -0.34
CA LEU A 48 4.52 -11.86 -0.69
C LEU A 48 5.36 -10.77 -0.04
N GLU A 49 6.32 -10.26 -0.79
CA GLU A 49 6.85 -8.91 -0.57
C GLU A 49 6.18 -8.02 -1.62
N VAL A 50 5.22 -7.20 -1.22
CA VAL A 50 4.63 -6.18 -2.09
C VAL A 50 4.80 -4.86 -1.38
N ALA A 51 5.56 -3.97 -2.00
CA ALA A 51 5.72 -2.60 -1.56
C ALA A 51 5.22 -1.74 -2.72
N CYS A 52 4.14 -0.99 -2.50
CA CYS A 52 3.47 -0.26 -3.58
C CYS A 52 3.16 1.16 -3.11
N PHE A 53 3.77 2.16 -3.76
CA PHE A 53 3.81 3.53 -3.25
C PHE A 53 3.40 4.55 -4.30
N ARG A 54 2.67 5.59 -3.86
CA ARG A 54 2.51 6.87 -4.58
C ARG A 54 3.34 7.94 -3.89
N TYR A 55 4.36 8.50 -4.54
CA TYR A 55 4.91 9.79 -4.10
C TYR A 55 4.04 10.92 -4.65
N HIS A 56 3.57 11.81 -3.77
CA HIS A 56 2.70 12.94 -4.11
C HIS A 56 3.36 14.26 -3.71
N GLY A 57 4.64 14.40 -4.05
CA GLY A 57 5.34 15.68 -4.01
C GLY A 57 5.77 16.07 -5.42
N GLN A 58 5.80 17.37 -5.71
CA GLN A 58 6.55 17.86 -6.85
C GLN A 58 7.95 17.24 -6.76
N ALA A 59 8.43 16.68 -7.87
CA ALA A 59 9.86 16.62 -8.11
C ALA A 59 10.34 18.08 -8.09
N SER A 60 10.66 18.57 -6.90
CA SER A 60 11.28 19.86 -6.77
C SER A 60 12.64 19.67 -7.40
N THR A 61 12.80 20.24 -8.59
CA THR A 61 14.05 20.45 -9.28
C THR A 61 14.90 21.37 -8.39
N ILE A 62 15.37 20.86 -7.26
CA ILE A 62 16.47 21.43 -6.50
C ILE A 62 17.67 20.59 -6.88
N THR A 63 18.41 21.17 -7.81
CA THR A 63 19.79 20.84 -8.15
C THR A 63 20.57 20.28 -6.95
N GLY A 64 21.03 19.04 -7.04
CA GLY A 64 22.20 18.56 -6.30
C GLY A 64 21.99 18.01 -4.88
N ARG A 65 21.26 16.89 -4.73
CA ARG A 65 21.47 15.75 -3.78
C ARG A 65 20.20 14.90 -3.81
N ILE A 66 20.25 13.71 -4.42
CA ILE A 66 19.18 12.71 -4.29
C ILE A 66 19.17 12.30 -2.81
N GLY A 67 18.28 12.91 -2.02
CA GLY A 67 18.39 12.95 -0.57
C GLY A 67 17.30 12.14 0.10
N ALA A 68 17.71 11.26 1.02
CA ALA A 68 16.78 10.60 1.93
C ALA A 68 15.86 11.62 2.61
N ARG A 69 14.62 11.22 2.90
CA ARG A 69 13.59 12.06 3.51
C ARG A 69 13.08 11.42 4.80
N PRO A 70 12.78 12.21 5.84
CA PRO A 70 12.25 11.66 7.08
C PRO A 70 10.82 11.16 6.85
N ALA A 71 10.49 10.03 7.45
CA ALA A 71 9.16 9.43 7.46
C ALA A 71 8.84 8.94 8.87
N LYS A 72 7.60 9.17 9.30
CA LYS A 72 7.12 8.68 10.59
C LYS A 72 6.59 7.25 10.46
N LEU A 73 6.98 6.38 11.39
CA LEU A 73 6.42 5.05 11.56
C LEU A 73 4.96 5.16 11.98
N VAL A 74 4.06 4.60 11.16
CA VAL A 74 2.61 4.61 11.41
C VAL A 74 2.13 3.30 12.01
N LYS A 75 2.74 2.18 11.60
CA LYS A 75 2.33 0.84 12.01
C LYS A 75 3.50 -0.14 11.92
N ASN A 76 3.69 -0.95 12.97
CA ASN A 76 4.65 -2.05 13.02
C ASN A 76 4.04 -3.23 13.78
N GLU A 77 3.28 -4.07 13.08
CA GLU A 77 2.48 -5.14 13.71
C GLU A 77 2.44 -6.38 12.81
N GLU A 78 2.37 -7.56 13.43
CA GLU A 78 2.03 -8.79 12.74
C GLU A 78 0.52 -8.85 12.46
N MET A 79 0.14 -9.16 11.22
CA MET A 79 -1.26 -9.29 10.82
C MET A 79 -1.62 -10.75 10.60
N LEU A 80 -2.54 -11.27 11.41
CA LEU A 80 -3.04 -12.64 11.35
C LEU A 80 -4.52 -12.66 10.98
N ALA A 81 -4.91 -13.53 10.05
CA ALA A 81 -6.31 -13.72 9.73
C ALA A 81 -7.05 -14.43 10.90
N PRO A 82 -8.26 -14.00 11.27
CA PRO A 82 -8.99 -12.86 10.73
C PRO A 82 -8.44 -11.53 11.26
N CYS A 83 -8.10 -10.60 10.35
CA CYS A 83 -7.73 -9.23 10.67
C CYS A 83 -8.69 -8.25 9.98
N GLY A 84 -8.83 -7.06 10.54
CA GLY A 84 -9.60 -5.98 9.91
C GLY A 84 -8.95 -5.47 8.62
N THR A 85 -9.75 -4.82 7.77
CA THR A 85 -9.26 -4.15 6.57
C THR A 85 -8.49 -2.87 6.95
N THR A 86 -7.26 -2.74 6.50
CA THR A 86 -6.45 -1.51 6.61
C THR A 86 -6.73 -0.59 5.43
N VAL A 87 -6.60 0.73 5.65
CA VAL A 87 -6.75 1.73 4.58
C VAL A 87 -5.62 2.74 4.67
N LEU A 88 -5.05 3.04 3.51
CA LEU A 88 -3.96 3.98 3.33
C LEU A 88 -4.48 5.10 2.42
N TYR A 89 -4.10 6.33 2.72
CA TYR A 89 -4.40 7.51 1.91
C TYR A 89 -3.11 8.07 1.32
N PRO A 90 -3.16 8.94 0.29
CA PRO A 90 -1.94 9.43 -0.35
C PRO A 90 -0.93 10.11 0.59
N THR A 91 -1.38 10.66 1.72
CA THR A 91 -0.53 11.38 2.70
C THR A 91 -0.77 10.94 4.15
N SER A 92 -1.55 9.89 4.41
CA SER A 92 -1.84 9.43 5.77
C SER A 92 -2.13 7.92 5.80
N GLY A 93 -2.18 7.35 7.02
CA GLY A 93 -2.48 5.93 7.22
C GLY A 93 -1.34 4.96 6.89
N GLY A 94 -0.17 5.45 6.48
CA GLY A 94 0.98 4.62 6.12
C GLY A 94 1.09 4.35 4.62
N ASN A 95 0.99 5.40 3.80
CA ASN A 95 1.19 5.32 2.34
C ASN A 95 2.51 4.66 1.96
N ILE A 96 3.50 4.69 2.86
CA ILE A 96 4.73 3.91 2.78
C ILE A 96 4.65 2.72 3.72
N HIS A 97 4.64 1.50 3.17
CA HIS A 97 4.59 0.24 3.90
C HIS A 97 5.40 -0.86 3.18
N TYR A 98 5.82 -1.87 3.95
CA TYR A 98 6.37 -3.12 3.42
C TYR A 98 5.68 -4.29 4.11
N PHE A 99 5.54 -5.41 3.39
CA PHE A 99 5.04 -6.65 3.95
C PHE A 99 6.16 -7.68 3.97
N LYS A 100 6.27 -8.40 5.09
CA LYS A 100 7.12 -9.57 5.24
C LYS A 100 6.25 -10.75 5.62
N ALA A 101 6.15 -11.72 4.73
CA ALA A 101 5.43 -12.96 5.01
C ALA A 101 6.19 -13.78 6.07
N ILE A 102 5.58 -14.01 7.23
CA ILE A 102 6.09 -14.93 8.27
C ILE A 102 5.69 -16.37 7.94
N THR A 103 4.49 -16.54 7.40
CA THR A 103 3.95 -17.79 6.88
C THR A 103 3.34 -17.54 5.50
N PRO A 104 3.12 -18.58 4.68
CA PRO A 104 2.33 -18.49 3.45
C PRO A 104 1.02 -17.71 3.66
N CYS A 105 0.93 -16.51 3.09
CA CYS A 105 -0.21 -15.61 3.30
C CYS A 105 -0.72 -15.00 1.99
N ALA A 106 -1.94 -14.48 2.03
CA ALA A 106 -2.56 -13.80 0.91
C ALA A 106 -3.02 -12.41 1.35
N LEU A 107 -2.62 -11.39 0.59
CA LEU A 107 -3.18 -10.05 0.70
C LEU A 107 -4.20 -9.82 -0.42
N PHE A 108 -5.22 -9.03 -0.11
CA PHE A 108 -6.23 -8.62 -1.08
C PHE A 108 -6.28 -7.10 -1.08
N ASP A 109 -5.66 -6.49 -2.10
CA ASP A 109 -5.56 -5.04 -2.23
C ASP A 109 -6.55 -4.47 -3.24
N ILE A 110 -7.04 -3.28 -2.93
CA ILE A 110 -7.89 -2.48 -3.82
C ILE A 110 -7.23 -1.12 -3.97
N LEU A 111 -6.84 -0.78 -5.20
CA LEU A 111 -6.18 0.48 -5.53
C LEU A 111 -7.16 1.42 -6.22
N SER A 112 -7.24 2.66 -5.74
CA SER A 112 -8.10 3.71 -6.32
C SER A 112 -7.40 5.07 -6.29
N PRO A 113 -6.96 5.62 -7.44
CA PRO A 113 -6.81 4.94 -8.73
C PRO A 113 -5.65 3.92 -8.72
N PRO A 114 -5.62 2.97 -9.68
CA PRO A 114 -4.47 2.08 -9.86
C PRO A 114 -3.25 2.84 -10.38
N TYR A 115 -2.07 2.21 -10.27
CA TYR A 115 -0.85 2.69 -10.92
C TYR A 115 -1.04 2.86 -12.43
N SER A 116 -0.41 3.88 -12.98
CA SER A 116 -0.46 4.25 -14.39
C SER A 116 0.77 5.07 -14.71
N SER A 117 1.66 4.52 -15.52
CA SER A 117 2.85 5.24 -15.97
C SER A 117 2.49 6.43 -16.85
N GLU A 118 1.43 6.32 -17.63
CA GLU A 118 0.91 7.39 -18.50
C GLU A 118 0.43 8.60 -17.69
N ASP A 119 -0.14 8.34 -16.51
CA ASP A 119 -0.63 9.39 -15.61
C ASP A 119 0.37 9.76 -14.50
N GLY A 120 1.64 9.33 -14.60
CA GLY A 120 2.68 9.60 -13.60
C GLY A 120 2.49 8.91 -12.25
N ARG A 121 1.61 7.90 -12.16
CA ARG A 121 1.38 7.07 -10.97
C ARG A 121 2.27 5.83 -11.04
N HIS A 122 3.58 6.03 -10.95
CA HIS A 122 4.55 4.94 -10.85
C HIS A 122 4.63 4.39 -9.43
N CYS A 123 5.07 3.15 -9.30
CA CYS A 123 5.48 2.59 -8.02
C CYS A 123 6.99 2.86 -7.83
N SER A 124 7.35 3.50 -6.71
CA SER A 124 8.75 3.77 -6.33
C SER A 124 9.09 3.00 -5.07
N TYR A 125 10.27 2.37 -5.00
CA TYR A 125 10.68 1.61 -3.83
C TYR A 125 11.60 2.42 -2.94
N PHE A 126 11.50 2.19 -1.63
CA PHE A 126 12.26 2.90 -0.62
C PHE A 126 12.95 1.93 0.32
N ARG A 127 14.08 2.37 0.89
CA ARG A 127 14.77 1.70 1.99
C ARG A 127 15.16 2.72 3.04
N GLU A 128 15.43 2.25 4.26
CA GLU A 128 16.10 3.07 5.25
C GLU A 128 17.49 3.47 4.73
N SER A 129 17.78 4.76 4.84
CA SER A 129 19.03 5.35 4.37
C SER A 129 20.18 4.86 5.25
N PRO A 130 21.25 4.27 4.68
CA PRO A 130 22.43 3.82 5.43
C PRO A 130 23.31 5.00 5.90
N ARG A 131 22.98 6.21 5.47
CA ARG A 131 23.75 7.43 5.75
C ARG A 131 23.72 7.79 7.24
N LYS A 132 24.89 8.18 7.75
CA LYS A 132 25.08 8.62 9.15
C LYS A 132 25.14 10.14 9.31
N ASP A 133 25.21 10.88 8.20
CA ASP A 133 25.28 12.36 8.16
C ASP A 133 23.88 13.00 8.12
N LEU A 134 22.84 12.23 8.42
CA LEU A 134 21.47 12.70 8.40
C LEU A 134 21.17 13.53 9.65
N PRO A 135 20.39 14.62 9.52
CA PRO A 135 19.99 15.44 10.67
C PRO A 135 19.34 14.58 11.75
N SER A 136 19.78 14.78 12.99
CA SER A 136 19.04 14.28 14.16
C SER A 136 17.64 14.89 14.14
N ILE A 137 16.64 14.07 14.44
CA ILE A 137 15.26 14.55 14.62
C ILE A 137 15.27 15.44 15.86
N ASP A 138 14.81 16.68 15.71
CA ASP A 138 14.73 17.62 16.81
C ASP A 138 13.57 17.23 17.75
N ASP A 139 13.90 17.01 19.03
CA ASP A 139 12.96 16.64 20.10
C ASP A 139 11.87 17.70 20.33
N SER A 140 12.07 18.92 19.81
CA SER A 140 11.11 20.03 19.88
C SER A 140 9.80 19.78 19.11
N SER A 141 9.81 18.82 18.16
CA SER A 141 8.64 18.48 17.32
C SER A 141 7.59 17.60 18.02
N GLY A 142 7.90 17.08 19.21
CA GLY A 142 7.02 16.17 19.95
C GLY A 142 6.86 14.78 19.31
N VAL A 143 7.66 14.48 18.28
CA VAL A 143 7.74 13.14 17.67
C VAL A 143 8.95 12.43 18.25
N ASP A 144 8.75 11.25 18.82
CA ASP A 144 9.85 10.42 19.31
C ASP A 144 10.80 10.11 18.14
N ALA A 145 12.09 10.39 18.32
CA ALA A 145 13.13 10.09 17.33
C ALA A 145 13.16 8.59 16.98
N SER A 146 12.70 7.71 17.87
CA SER A 146 12.55 6.27 17.60
C SER A 146 11.45 5.94 16.57
N GLU A 147 10.50 6.85 16.36
CA GLU A 147 9.41 6.71 15.39
C GLU A 147 9.73 7.32 14.02
N VAL A 148 10.93 7.88 13.80
CA VAL A 148 11.29 8.52 12.54
C VAL A 148 12.44 7.81 11.86
N ALA A 149 12.23 7.42 10.60
CA ALA A 149 13.24 6.83 9.73
C ALA A 149 13.50 7.72 8.53
N TRP A 150 14.76 7.79 8.09
CA TRP A 150 15.11 8.46 6.83
C TRP A 150 15.04 7.45 5.69
N LEU A 151 14.21 7.73 4.69
CA LEU A 151 13.98 6.84 3.55
C LEU A 151 14.58 7.42 2.28
N GLU A 152 15.28 6.60 1.50
CA GLU A 152 15.76 6.94 0.17
C GLU A 152 15.19 6.00 -0.88
N GLU A 153 15.00 6.52 -2.10
CA GLU A 153 14.59 5.69 -3.23
C GLU A 153 15.69 4.69 -3.59
N PHE A 154 15.30 3.46 -3.90
CA PHE A 154 16.21 2.44 -4.39
C PHE A 154 15.54 1.54 -5.42
N GLN A 155 16.33 0.77 -6.15
CA GLN A 155 15.82 -0.30 -7.02
C GLN A 155 15.88 -1.63 -6.26
N PRO A 156 14.77 -2.36 -6.14
CA PRO A 156 14.77 -3.70 -5.55
C PRO A 156 15.80 -4.61 -6.21
N PRO A 157 16.36 -5.57 -5.47
CA PRO A 157 17.31 -6.53 -6.03
C PRO A 157 16.62 -7.46 -7.04
N ASP A 158 17.39 -8.07 -7.96
CA ASP A 158 16.85 -8.91 -9.04
C ASP A 158 16.05 -10.14 -8.57
N ASN A 159 16.26 -10.58 -7.33
CA ASN A 159 15.51 -11.69 -6.73
C ASN A 159 14.12 -11.27 -6.23
N PHE A 160 13.81 -9.98 -6.20
CA PHE A 160 12.45 -9.48 -5.95
C PHE A 160 11.63 -9.59 -7.23
N VAL A 161 10.76 -10.60 -7.30
CA VAL A 161 9.97 -10.89 -8.51
C VAL A 161 8.49 -10.96 -8.21
N VAL A 162 7.72 -10.04 -8.79
CA VAL A 162 6.25 -10.09 -8.79
C VAL A 162 5.76 -10.82 -10.03
N ARG A 163 5.11 -11.98 -9.85
CA ARG A 163 4.55 -12.77 -10.95
C ARG A 163 3.05 -12.56 -11.10
N ARG A 164 2.62 -12.13 -12.29
CA ARG A 164 1.19 -12.03 -12.62
C ARG A 164 0.58 -13.41 -12.82
N GLY A 165 -0.46 -13.71 -12.06
CA GLY A 165 -1.30 -14.91 -12.23
C GLY A 165 -2.60 -14.63 -12.99
N LEU A 166 -3.18 -15.68 -13.58
CA LEU A 166 -4.56 -15.64 -14.09
C LEU A 166 -5.55 -15.92 -12.97
N TYR A 167 -6.58 -15.09 -12.86
CA TYR A 167 -7.66 -15.30 -11.90
C TYR A 167 -8.51 -16.51 -12.32
N LYS A 168 -8.67 -17.48 -11.41
CA LYS A 168 -9.42 -18.75 -11.61
C LYS A 168 -10.66 -18.87 -10.71
N GLY A 169 -11.08 -17.78 -10.07
CA GLY A 169 -12.26 -17.77 -9.21
C GLY A 169 -13.56 -17.55 -9.99
N PRO A 170 -14.69 -17.31 -9.28
CA PRO A 170 -15.97 -17.00 -9.90
C PRO A 170 -15.89 -15.80 -10.85
N ILE A 171 -16.57 -15.87 -11.99
CA ILE A 171 -16.62 -14.81 -13.01
C ILE A 171 -17.08 -13.49 -12.40
N ILE A 172 -16.39 -12.40 -12.77
CA ILE A 172 -16.75 -11.02 -12.46
C ILE A 172 -17.38 -10.43 -13.73
N ARG A 173 -18.63 -9.99 -13.63
CA ARG A 173 -19.32 -9.28 -14.71
C ARG A 173 -19.02 -7.80 -14.54
N VAL A 174 -18.24 -7.27 -15.48
CA VAL A 174 -17.82 -5.86 -15.50
C VAL A 174 -18.86 -4.96 -16.13
#